data_AF-A0A327JAJ5-F1
#
_entry.id   AF-A0A327JAJ5-F1
#
_cell.length_a   1.000
_cell.length_b   1.000
_cell.length_c   1.000
_cell.angle_alpha   90.00
_cell.angle_beta   90.00
_cell.angle_gamma   90.00
#
_symmetry.space_group_name_H-M   'P 1'
#
loop_
_entity.id
_entity.type
_entity.pdbx_description
1 polymer ?
#
loop_
_entity_poly.entity_id
_entity_poly.type
_entity_poly.pdbx_seq_one_letter_code
_entity_poly.pdbx_strand_id
1 'polypeptide(L)' 'MVSELAQLGAGIAIGFGAVGAGLGIGVATKGLMEAMSRQPEIAAKALVFFLIGAAMAEACAIYALVIALKLSGMMG' A
#
# COMPACT_ATOMS: atom_id res chain seq x y z
N MET A 1 -17.54 -19.52 -15.23
CA MET A 1 -16.69 -18.82 -16.20
C MET A 1 -16.61 -17.37 -15.74
N VAL A 2 -15.42 -16.88 -15.39
CA VAL A 2 -15.24 -15.47 -14.98
C VAL A 2 -15.34 -14.60 -16.24
N SER A 3 -16.08 -13.50 -16.19
CA SER A 3 -16.23 -12.62 -17.37
C SER A 3 -14.92 -11.87 -17.65
N GLU A 4 -14.65 -11.56 -18.91
CA GLU A 4 -13.49 -10.75 -19.31
C GLU A 4 -13.48 -9.39 -18.59
N LEU A 5 -14.67 -8.82 -18.36
CA LEU A 5 -14.83 -7.57 -17.63
C LEU A 5 -14.42 -7.70 -16.15
N ALA A 6 -14.64 -8.86 -15.52
CA ALA A 6 -14.20 -9.11 -14.15
C ALA A 6 -12.68 -9.24 -14.05
N GLN A 7 -12.02 -9.84 -15.05
CA GLN A 7 -10.56 -9.88 -15.12
C GLN A 7 -9.95 -8.49 -15.29
N LEU A 8 -10.54 -7.65 -16.16
CA LEU A 8 -10.14 -6.25 -16.29
C LEU A 8 -10.33 -5.49 -14.97
N GLY A 9 -11.49 -5.67 -14.32
CA GLY A 9 -11.78 -5.08 -13.01
C GLY A 9 -10.78 -5.50 -11.93
N ALA A 10 -10.34 -6.76 -11.92
CA ALA A 10 -9.31 -7.25 -11.01
C ALA A 10 -7.97 -6.53 -11.21
N GLY A 11 -7.53 -6.36 -12.47
CA GLY A 11 -6.31 -5.64 -12.80
C GLY A 11 -6.35 -4.17 -12.38
N ILE A 12 -7.48 -3.50 -12.62
CA ILE A 12 -7.70 -2.10 -12.21
C ILE A 12 -7.66 -1.96 -10.69
N ALA A 13 -8.36 -2.83 -9.96
CA ALA A 13 -8.42 -2.80 -8.50
C ALA A 13 -7.02 -2.87 -7.88
N ILE A 14 -6.25 -3.91 -8.19
CA ILE A 14 -4.88 -4.07 -7.66
C ILE A 14 -3.93 -2.99 -8.17
N GLY A 15 -4.05 -2.59 -9.43
CA GLY A 15 -3.20 -1.57 -10.03
C GLY A 15 -3.29 -0.23 -9.31
N PHE A 16 -4.50 0.30 -9.11
CA PHE A 16 -4.69 1.55 -8.39
C PHE A 16 -4.38 1.42 -6.89
N GLY A 17 -4.70 0.28 -6.28
CA GLY A 17 -4.34 0.01 -4.87
C GLY A 17 -2.83 0.04 -4.64
N ALA A 18 -2.06 -0.61 -5.50
CA ALA A 18 -0.60 -0.64 -5.43
C ALA A 18 0.02 0.74 -5.70
N VAL A 19 -0.47 1.49 -6.68
CA VAL A 19 0.00 2.86 -6.95
C VAL A 19 -0.26 3.78 -5.76
N GLY A 20 -1.46 3.73 -5.18
CA GLY A 20 -1.82 4.54 -4.02
C GLY A 20 -0.93 4.26 -2.80
N ALA A 21 -0.75 2.98 -2.46
CA ALA A 21 0.11 2.59 -1.34
C ALA A 21 1.58 2.94 -1.60
N GLY A 22 2.10 2.65 -2.80
CA GLY A 22 3.48 2.94 -3.17
C GLY A 22 3.81 4.43 -3.10
N LEU A 23 2.91 5.31 -3.58
CA LEU A 23 3.08 6.75 -3.48
C LEU A 23 3.01 7.24 -2.02
N GLY A 24 2.04 6.75 -1.25
CA GLY A 24 1.89 7.11 0.17
C GLY A 24 3.13 6.75 0.99
N ILE A 25 3.62 5.52 0.83
CA ILE A 25 4.82 5.03 1.52
C ILE A 25 6.06 5.79 1.02
N GLY A 26 6.19 6.07 -0.27
CA GLY A 26 7.31 6.82 -0.83
C GLY A 26 7.42 8.23 -0.23
N VAL A 27 6.30 8.95 -0.14
CA VAL A 27 6.26 10.28 0.49
C VAL A 27 6.57 10.20 1.98
N ALA A 28 5.99 9.24 2.70
CA ALA A 28 6.26 9.04 4.13
C ALA A 28 7.74 8.70 4.40
N THR A 29 8.34 7.86 3.55
CA THR A 29 9.75 7.48 3.64
C THR A 29 10.66 8.69 3.43
N LYS A 30 10.36 9.54 2.45
CA LYS A 30 11.10 10.80 2.25
C LYS A 30 11.06 11.66 3.51
N GLY A 31 9.87 11.86 4.10
CA GLY A 31 9.70 12.62 5.34
C GLY A 31 10.45 12.01 6.53
N LEU A 32 10.47 10.68 6.65
CA LEU A 32 11.24 9.97 7.66
C LEU A 32 12.75 10.26 7.51
N MET A 33 13.29 10.15 6.30
CA MET A 33 14.71 10.40 6.03
C MET A 33 15.12 11.85 6.32
N GLU A 34 14.26 12.81 5.97
CA GLU A 34 14.48 14.22 6.29
C GLU A 34 14.47 14.48 7.81
N ALA A 35 13.54 13.86 8.55
CA ALA A 35 13.48 13.98 10.00
C ALA A 35 14.71 13.35 10.69
N MET A 36 15.09 12.13 10.27
CA MET A 36 16.24 11.40 10.82
C MET A 36 17.57 12.08 10.52
N SER A 37 17.72 12.69 9.34
CA SER A 37 18.95 13.42 8.99
C SER A 37 19.13 14.71 9.80
N ARG A 38 18.03 15.37 10.19
CA ARG A 38 18.06 16.56 11.05
C ARG A 38 18.24 16.24 12.52
N GLN A 39 17.61 15.16 12.99
CA GLN A 39 17.61 14.74 14.40
C GLN A 39 17.83 13.22 14.49
N PRO A 40 19.09 12.74 14.51
CA PRO A 40 19.38 11.31 14.52
C PRO A 40 18.91 10.61 15.81
N GLU A 41 18.84 11.35 16.92
CA GLU A 41 18.35 10.86 18.22
C GLU A 41 16.88 10.39 18.21
N ILE A 42 16.04 10.90 17.30
CA ILE A 42 14.63 10.48 17.18
C ILE A 42 14.43 9.32 16.21
N ALA A 43 15.49 8.79 15.59
CA ALA A 43 15.39 7.80 14.52
C ALA A 43 14.55 6.57 14.88
N ALA A 44 14.81 5.98 16.06
CA ALA A 44 14.07 4.80 16.51
C ALA A 44 12.57 5.09 16.66
N LYS A 45 12.22 6.24 17.25
CA LYS A 45 10.82 6.65 17.45
C LYS A 45 10.14 7.02 16.14
N ALA A 46 10.85 7.71 15.23
CA ALA A 46 10.34 8.08 13.92
C ALA A 46 10.06 6.85 13.06
N LEU A 47 10.94 5.84 13.10
CA LEU A 47 10.74 4.58 12.39
C LEU A 47 9.49 3.83 12.87
N VAL A 48 9.18 3.84 14.18
CA VAL A 48 7.96 3.24 14.72
C VAL A 48 6.71 3.91 14.13
N PHE A 49 6.63 5.24 14.11
CA PHE A 49 5.50 5.93 13.51
C PHE A 49 5.41 5.71 12.01
N PHE A 50 6.54 5.68 11.32
CA PHE A 50 6.59 5.33 9.90
C PHE A 50 6.03 3.93 9.65
N LEU A 51 6.44 2.92 10.42
CA LEU A 51 5.94 1.55 10.29
C LEU A 51 4.42 1.47 10.50
N ILE A 52 3.87 2.19 11.48
CA ILE A 52 2.42 2.25 11.72
C ILE A 52 1.71 2.87 10.51
N GLY A 53 2.23 3.99 9.98
CA GLY A 53 1.67 4.65 8.80
C GLY A 53 1.79 3.80 7.53
N ALA A 54 2.94 3.16 7.31
CA ALA A 54 3.19 2.28 6.20
C ALA A 54 2.28 1.04 6.24
N ALA A 55 2.08 0.44 7.42
CA ALA A 55 1.13 -0.66 7.60
C ALA A 55 -0.30 -0.25 7.25
N MET A 56 -0.71 0.97 7.58
CA MET A 56 -2.03 1.49 7.21
C MET A 56 -2.16 1.70 5.68
N ALA A 57 -1.11 2.19 5.03
CA ALA A 57 -1.08 2.33 3.58
C ALA A 57 -1.14 0.96 2.87
N GLU A 58 -0.39 -0.02 3.37
CA GLU A 58 -0.41 -1.40 2.88
C GLU A 58 -1.78 -2.07 3.10
N ALA A 59 -2.48 -1.78 4.20
CA ALA A 59 -3.83 -2.31 4.42
C ALA A 59 -4.79 -1.94 3.29
N CYS A 60 -4.69 -0.73 2.73
CA CYS A 60 -5.47 -0.32 1.56
C CYS A 60 -5.10 -1.13 0.30
N ALA A 61 -3.82 -1.39 0.07
CA ALA A 61 -3.37 -2.25 -1.03
C ALA A 61 -3.83 -3.70 -0.85
N ILE A 62 -3.85 -4.21 0.38
CA ILE A 62 -4.38 -5.55 0.69
C ILE A 62 -5.87 -5.62 0.40
N TYR A 63 -6.67 -4.60 0.73
CA TYR A 63 -8.10 -4.59 0.36
C TYR A 63 -8.30 -4.60 -1.16
N ALA A 64 -7.48 -3.86 -1.90
CA ALA A 64 -7.49 -3.91 -3.35
C ALA A 64 -7.11 -5.29 -3.89
N LEU A 65 -6.11 -5.96 -3.30
CA LEU A 65 -5.72 -7.34 -3.63
C LEU A 65 -6.84 -8.33 -3.35
N VAL A 66 -7.49 -8.24 -2.19
CA VAL A 66 -8.62 -9.10 -1.82
C VAL A 66 -9.75 -8.98 -2.84
N ILE A 67 -10.10 -7.75 -3.25
CA ILE A 67 -11.12 -7.52 -4.27
C ILE A 67 -10.66 -8.09 -5.62
N ALA A 68 -9.41 -7.86 -6.02
CA ALA A 68 -8.88 -8.38 -7.27
C ALA A 68 -8.91 -9.92 -7.32
N LEU A 69 -8.53 -10.60 -6.24
CA LEU A 69 -8.58 -12.06 -6.11
C LEU A 69 -10.01 -12.60 -6.15
N LYS A 70 -10.97 -11.86 -5.58
CA LYS A 70 -12.39 -12.22 -5.66
C LYS A 70 -12.92 -12.09 -7.08
N LEU A 71 -12.60 -10.98 -7.76
CA LEU A 71 -13.02 -10.72 -9.14
C LEU A 71 -12.37 -11.69 -10.14
N SER A 72 -11.13 -12.12 -9.90
CA SER A 72 -10.46 -13.13 -10.73
C SER A 72 -10.98 -14.55 -10.51
N GLY A 73 -11.87 -14.77 -9.53
CA GLY A 73 -12.41 -16.09 -9.18
C GLY A 73 -11.40 -16.98 -8.44
N MET A 74 -10.30 -16.40 -7.96
CA MET A 74 -9.27 -17.11 -7.19
C MET A 74 -9.63 -17.26 -5.71
N MET A 75 -10.62 -16.49 -5.23
CA MET A 75 -11.07 -16.52 -3.84
C MET A 75 -12.60 -16.58 -3.78
N GLY A 76 -13.12 -17.65 -3.18
CA GLY A 76 -14.55 -17.91 -2.97
C GLY A 76 -15.06 -17.37 -1.65
#